data_AF-A0A967WCA3-F1
#
_entry.id   AF-A0A967WCA3-F1
#
_cell.length_a   1.000
_cell.length_b   1.000
_cell.length_c   1.000
_cell.angle_alpha   90.00
_cell.angle_beta   90.00
_cell.angle_gamma   90.00
#
_symmetry.space_group_name_H-M   'P 1'
#
loop_
_entity.id
_entity.type
_entity.pdbx_description
1 polymer ?
#
loop_
_entity_poly.entity_id
_entity_poly.type
_entity_poly.pdbx_seq_one_letter_code
_entity_poly.pdbx_strand_id
1 'polypeptide(L)'
;RVYPAAAGEEALGTFVSGPDVEIVGPAYFEFLDRYLEMHGEPPRTPFHAPARDAAIMVFAAIEKAAVLLDDGSLLVGRQALLDALYDTRNMKGVTGTLSCSEHGDCGNPSAAIYEIVSPDPDHWRPGASPDNNPRKVWP
;
A
#
# COMPACT_ATOMS: atom_id res chain seq x y z
N ARG A 1 8.86 11.61 2.07
CA ARG A 1 9.99 12.14 2.87
C ARG A 1 11.35 12.03 2.16
N VAL A 2 11.70 10.91 1.51
CA VAL A 2 13.08 10.67 1.02
C VAL A 2 13.55 11.64 -0.08
N TYR A 3 12.71 11.97 -1.06
CA TYR A 3 13.13 12.81 -2.20
C TYR A 3 13.43 14.27 -1.80
N PRO A 4 12.50 15.02 -1.18
CA PRO A 4 12.79 16.39 -0.75
C PRO A 4 13.86 16.48 0.33
N ALA A 5 13.94 15.49 1.25
CA ALA A 5 14.99 15.46 2.28
C ALA A 5 16.40 15.32 1.69
N ALA A 6 16.55 14.65 0.55
CA ALA A 6 17.84 14.43 -0.08
C ALA A 6 18.22 15.54 -1.08
N ALA A 7 17.25 16.02 -1.86
CA ALA A 7 17.49 16.99 -2.94
C ALA A 7 17.26 18.46 -2.53
N GLY A 8 16.56 18.72 -1.42
CA GLY A 8 16.26 20.08 -0.98
C GLY A 8 15.49 20.87 -2.03
N GLU A 9 15.91 22.11 -2.29
CA GLU A 9 15.27 22.98 -3.29
C GLU A 9 15.30 22.42 -4.72
N GLU A 10 16.31 21.61 -5.05
CA GLU A 10 16.43 20.97 -6.38
C GLU A 10 15.30 19.96 -6.65
N ALA A 11 14.54 19.56 -5.63
CA ALA A 11 13.36 18.71 -5.80
C ALA A 11 12.17 19.45 -6.41
N LEU A 12 12.11 20.78 -6.30
CA LEU A 12 10.95 21.58 -6.71
C LEU A 12 10.67 21.47 -8.21
N GLY A 13 9.41 21.28 -8.57
CA GLY A 13 8.97 21.11 -9.97
C GLY A 13 9.30 19.73 -10.56
N THR A 14 9.92 18.83 -9.79
CA THR A 14 10.12 17.45 -10.23
C THR A 14 8.79 16.71 -10.29
N PHE A 15 8.55 16.03 -11.41
CA PHE A 15 7.41 15.13 -11.57
C PHE A 15 7.78 13.71 -11.12
N VAL A 16 6.90 13.11 -10.32
CA VAL A 16 7.04 11.73 -9.82
C VAL A 16 5.77 10.95 -10.10
N SER A 17 5.92 9.73 -10.60
CA SER A 17 4.82 8.77 -10.66
C SER A 17 4.72 8.03 -9.33
N GLY A 18 3.51 7.82 -8.83
CA GLY A 18 3.29 7.04 -7.61
C GLY A 18 1.87 6.49 -7.52
N PRO A 19 1.58 5.63 -6.51
CA PRO A 19 0.23 5.17 -6.25
C PRO A 19 -0.72 6.34 -6.07
N ASP A 20 -1.89 6.26 -6.70
CA ASP A 20 -2.92 7.29 -6.56
C ASP A 20 -3.63 7.18 -5.21
N VAL A 21 -3.11 7.90 -4.23
CA VAL A 21 -3.62 7.91 -2.85
C VAL A 21 -4.83 8.84 -2.65
N GLU A 22 -5.33 9.48 -3.71
CA GLU A 22 -6.53 10.33 -3.65
C GLU A 22 -7.81 9.57 -4.02
N ILE A 23 -7.69 8.40 -4.64
CA ILE A 23 -8.84 7.57 -5.05
C ILE A 23 -9.17 6.45 -4.05
N VAL A 24 -8.42 6.36 -2.96
CA VAL A 24 -8.61 5.34 -1.93
C VAL A 24 -9.76 5.72 -1.00
N GLY A 25 -10.52 4.71 -0.55
CA GLY A 25 -11.70 4.90 0.29
C GLY A 25 -11.39 5.12 1.78
N PRO A 26 -12.42 5.25 2.64
CA PRO A 26 -12.27 5.53 4.08
C PRO A 26 -11.31 4.59 4.83
N ALA A 27 -11.23 3.33 4.41
CA ALA A 27 -10.34 2.32 5.00
C ALA A 27 -8.85 2.73 4.97
N TYR A 28 -8.42 3.52 3.99
CA TYR A 28 -7.05 4.02 3.92
C TYR A 28 -6.76 5.03 5.04
N PHE A 29 -7.68 5.96 5.30
CA PHE A 29 -7.53 6.94 6.37
C PHE A 29 -7.58 6.26 7.75
N GLU A 30 -8.48 5.31 7.95
CA GLU A 30 -8.50 4.48 9.17
C GLU A 30 -7.19 3.72 9.38
N PHE A 31 -6.58 3.24 8.29
CA PHE A 31 -5.26 2.62 8.35
C PHE A 31 -4.17 3.61 8.78
N LEU A 32 -4.17 4.84 8.23
CA LEU A 32 -3.19 5.86 8.62
C LEU A 32 -3.32 6.24 10.10
N ASP A 33 -4.54 6.39 10.60
CA ASP A 33 -4.80 6.71 12.01
C ASP A 33 -4.27 5.59 12.93
N ARG A 34 -4.59 4.33 12.61
CA ARG A 34 -4.07 3.17 13.36
C ARG A 34 -2.55 3.07 13.28
N TYR A 35 -1.96 3.35 12.13
CA TYR A 35 -0.50 3.33 11.98
C TYR A 35 0.14 4.37 12.90
N LEU A 36 -0.40 5.60 12.91
CA LEU A 36 0.07 6.68 13.76
C LEU A 36 -0.10 6.33 15.25
N GLU A 37 -1.22 5.74 15.65
CA GLU A 37 -1.46 5.29 17.02
C GLU A 37 -0.43 4.24 17.47
N MET A 38 -0.14 3.24 16.61
CA MET A 38 0.78 2.15 16.94
C MET A 38 2.26 2.56 16.93
N HIS A 39 2.64 3.49 16.06
CA HIS A 39 4.05 3.79 15.79
C HIS A 39 4.49 5.20 16.20
N GLY A 40 3.55 6.09 16.54
CA GLY A 40 3.84 7.49 16.91
C GLY A 40 4.30 8.37 15.74
N GLU A 41 4.35 7.83 14.52
CA GLU A 41 4.69 8.55 13.29
C GLU A 41 3.82 8.07 12.11
N PRO A 42 3.53 8.91 11.10
CA PRO A 42 2.84 8.47 9.90
C PRO A 42 3.77 7.65 8.99
N PRO A 43 3.22 6.82 8.07
CA PRO A 43 4.04 6.04 7.14
C PRO A 43 5.01 6.89 6.30
N ARG A 44 6.21 6.37 6.04
CA ARG A 44 7.30 7.12 5.39
C ARG A 44 7.27 7.11 3.85
N THR A 45 6.68 6.09 3.26
CA THR A 45 6.65 5.85 1.80
C THR A 45 5.21 5.69 1.32
N PRO A 46 4.89 5.95 0.04
CA PRO A 46 3.54 5.74 -0.50
C PRO A 46 3.16 4.25 -0.68
N PHE A 47 4.07 3.32 -0.36
CA PHE A 47 3.85 1.88 -0.57
C PHE A 47 3.27 1.14 0.65
N HIS A 48 2.99 1.84 1.76
CA HIS A 48 2.46 1.23 2.97
C HIS A 48 1.10 0.53 2.76
N ALA A 49 0.22 1.13 1.96
CA ALA A 49 -1.11 0.60 1.70
C ALA A 49 -1.08 -0.68 0.86
N PRO A 50 -0.41 -0.73 -0.32
CA PRO A 50 -0.27 -1.98 -1.05
C PRO A 50 0.52 -3.03 -0.27
N ALA A 51 1.48 -2.64 0.58
CA ALA A 51 2.19 -3.59 1.44
C ALA A 51 1.27 -4.22 2.50
N ARG A 52 0.39 -3.42 3.14
CA ARG A 52 -0.62 -3.95 4.07
C ARG A 52 -1.55 -4.93 3.36
N ASP A 53 -2.05 -4.57 2.19
CA ASP A 53 -2.97 -5.41 1.44
C ASP A 53 -2.30 -6.73 1.03
N ALA A 54 -1.05 -6.68 0.57
CA ALA A 54 -0.27 -7.88 0.28
C ALA A 54 -0.08 -8.76 1.53
N ALA A 55 0.23 -8.17 2.69
CA ALA A 55 0.40 -8.91 3.94
C ALA A 55 -0.90 -9.63 4.35
N ILE A 56 -2.04 -8.94 4.31
CA ILE A 56 -3.35 -9.54 4.62
C ILE A 56 -3.68 -10.67 3.66
N MET A 57 -3.39 -10.50 2.37
CA MET A 57 -3.61 -11.53 1.36
C MET A 57 -2.79 -12.79 1.64
N VAL A 58 -1.51 -12.62 1.98
CA VAL A 58 -0.63 -13.74 2.35
C VAL A 58 -1.12 -14.43 3.62
N PHE A 59 -1.53 -13.68 4.64
CA PHE A 59 -2.08 -14.27 5.88
C PHE A 59 -3.36 -15.06 5.61
N ALA A 60 -4.29 -14.53 4.83
CA ALA A 60 -5.50 -15.25 4.44
C ALA A 60 -5.19 -16.52 3.63
N ALA A 61 -4.17 -16.49 2.77
CA ALA A 61 -3.73 -17.67 2.02
C ALA A 61 -3.08 -18.73 2.94
N ILE A 62 -2.29 -18.31 3.93
CA ILE A 62 -1.72 -19.20 4.95
C ILE A 62 -2.83 -19.86 5.76
N GLU A 63 -3.82 -19.10 6.24
CA GLU A 63 -4.96 -19.64 7.00
C GLU A 63 -5.74 -20.70 6.21
N LYS A 64 -5.87 -20.53 4.89
CA LYS A 64 -6.51 -21.52 4.01
C LYS A 64 -5.64 -22.75 3.74
N ALA A 65 -4.33 -22.57 3.61
CA ALA A 65 -3.41 -23.62 3.14
C ALA A 65 -2.74 -24.41 4.28
N ALA A 66 -2.76 -23.89 5.50
CA ALA A 66 -2.11 -24.52 6.65
C ALA A 66 -2.86 -25.79 7.08
N VAL A 67 -2.09 -26.84 7.35
CA VAL A 67 -2.58 -28.09 7.94
C VAL A 67 -2.00 -28.22 9.35
N LEU A 68 -2.87 -28.36 10.35
CA LEU A 68 -2.47 -28.67 11.72
C LEU A 68 -2.15 -30.16 11.84
N LEU A 69 -0.94 -30.48 12.30
CA LEU A 69 -0.50 -31.84 12.53
C LEU A 69 -0.79 -32.29 13.96
N ASP A 70 -0.75 -33.60 14.21
CA ASP A 70 -1.09 -34.20 15.51
C ASP A 70 -0.16 -33.74 16.65
N ASP A 71 1.05 -33.31 16.34
CA ASP A 71 2.03 -32.77 17.30
C ASP A 71 1.84 -31.26 17.58
N GLY A 72 0.81 -30.64 16.99
CA GLY A 72 0.48 -29.22 17.13
C GLY A 72 1.26 -28.29 16.20
N SER A 73 2.13 -28.82 15.32
CA SER A 73 2.82 -28.02 14.31
C SER A 73 1.92 -27.68 13.11
N LEU A 74 2.22 -26.58 12.43
CA LEU A 74 1.55 -26.18 11.19
C LEU A 74 2.43 -26.50 9.97
N LEU A 75 1.90 -27.31 9.06
CA LEU A 75 2.49 -27.57 7.76
C LEU A 75 1.84 -26.65 6.71
N VAL A 76 2.62 -25.76 6.11
CA VAL A 76 2.16 -24.91 5.01
C VAL A 76 2.83 -25.38 3.71
N GLY A 77 2.07 -26.11 2.91
CA GLY A 77 2.55 -26.57 1.61
C GLY A 77 2.74 -25.40 0.65
N ARG A 78 3.92 -25.27 0.03
CA ARG A 78 4.23 -24.14 -0.87
C ARG A 78 3.23 -24.02 -2.03
N GLN A 79 2.88 -25.14 -2.68
CA GLN A 79 1.94 -25.11 -3.79
C GLN A 79 0.53 -24.75 -3.32
N ALA A 80 0.06 -25.36 -2.22
CA ALA A 80 -1.23 -25.03 -1.61
C ALA A 80 -1.34 -23.55 -1.22
N LEU A 81 -0.25 -22.95 -0.72
CA LEU A 81 -0.19 -21.53 -0.42
C LEU A 81 -0.31 -20.66 -1.67
N LEU A 82 0.41 -21.00 -2.75
CA LEU A 82 0.33 -20.28 -4.02
C LEU A 82 -1.06 -20.40 -4.65
N ASP A 83 -1.65 -21.60 -4.62
CA ASP A 83 -3.00 -21.83 -5.14
C ASP A 83 -4.03 -21.02 -4.36
N ALA A 84 -3.95 -21.04 -3.02
CA ALA A 84 -4.83 -20.24 -2.15
C ALA A 84 -4.64 -18.73 -2.35
N LEU A 85 -3.41 -18.27 -2.60
CA LEU A 85 -3.12 -16.88 -2.90
C LEU A 85 -3.74 -16.47 -4.24
N TYR A 86 -3.50 -17.22 -5.31
CA TYR A 86 -4.01 -16.92 -6.65
C TYR A 86 -5.53 -17.08 -6.77
N ASP A 87 -6.17 -17.80 -5.85
CA ASP A 87 -7.62 -17.88 -5.74
C ASP A 87 -8.25 -16.68 -4.99
N THR A 88 -7.46 -15.67 -4.62
CA THR A 88 -7.98 -14.45 -3.98
C THR A 88 -8.96 -13.73 -4.90
N ARG A 89 -10.21 -13.58 -4.47
CA ARG A 89 -11.27 -12.84 -5.19
C ARG A 89 -11.99 -11.91 -4.23
N ASN A 90 -12.27 -10.69 -4.70
CA ASN A 90 -13.06 -9.68 -4.00
C ASN A 90 -12.59 -9.34 -2.57
N MET A 91 -11.29 -9.50 -2.27
CA MET A 91 -10.73 -9.18 -0.97
C MET A 91 -10.84 -7.66 -0.72
N LYS A 92 -11.33 -7.26 0.44
CA LYS A 92 -11.43 -5.84 0.82
C LYS A 92 -10.11 -5.36 1.41
N GLY A 93 -9.32 -4.66 0.60
CA GLY A 93 -8.08 -3.99 1.00
C GLY A 93 -8.28 -2.50 1.27
N VAL A 94 -7.22 -1.84 1.73
CA VAL A 94 -7.18 -0.37 1.89
C VAL A 94 -6.99 0.34 0.56
N THR A 95 -6.44 -0.35 -0.45
CA THR A 95 -6.32 0.12 -1.84
C THR A 95 -7.54 -0.20 -2.71
N GLY A 96 -8.61 -0.74 -2.12
CA GLY A 96 -9.85 -1.10 -2.80
C GLY A 96 -10.15 -2.60 -2.77
N THR A 97 -10.94 -3.06 -3.73
CA THR A 97 -11.29 -4.49 -3.84
C THR A 97 -10.27 -5.21 -4.71
N LEU A 98 -9.66 -6.28 -4.20
CA LEU A 98 -8.52 -6.97 -4.78
C LEU A 98 -8.90 -8.39 -5.23
N SER A 99 -8.49 -8.73 -6.44
CA SER A 99 -8.65 -10.07 -7.04
C SER A 99 -7.41 -10.41 -7.85
N CYS A 100 -6.92 -11.64 -7.74
CA CYS A 100 -5.80 -12.10 -8.57
C CYS A 100 -6.27 -12.46 -9.99
N SER A 101 -5.52 -12.00 -10.99
CA SER A 101 -5.62 -12.48 -12.37
C SER A 101 -5.08 -13.91 -12.52
N GLU A 102 -5.30 -14.53 -13.68
CA GLU A 102 -4.68 -15.83 -14.02
C GLU A 102 -3.15 -15.78 -14.09
N HIS A 103 -2.56 -14.58 -14.18
CA HIS A 103 -1.12 -14.35 -14.20
C HIS A 103 -0.54 -13.99 -12.83
N GLY A 104 -1.39 -13.88 -11.79
CA GLY A 104 -0.97 -13.53 -10.44
C GLY A 104 -0.94 -12.03 -10.13
N ASP A 105 -1.54 -11.19 -10.98
CA ASP A 105 -1.72 -9.77 -10.69
C ASP A 105 -2.88 -9.60 -9.72
N CYS A 106 -2.58 -9.34 -8.45
CA CYS A 106 -3.57 -9.27 -7.37
C CYS A 106 -3.87 -7.84 -6.88
N GLY A 107 -3.13 -6.86 -7.38
CA GLY A 107 -3.28 -5.46 -7.02
C GLY A 107 -4.47 -4.79 -7.71
N ASN A 108 -4.87 -3.63 -7.18
CA ASN A 108 -5.75 -2.69 -7.86
C ASN A 108 -4.90 -1.48 -8.31
N PRO A 109 -4.23 -1.56 -9.47
CA PRO A 109 -3.27 -0.55 -9.86
C PRO A 109 -3.97 0.76 -10.19
N SER A 110 -3.61 1.82 -9.47
CA SER A 110 -3.83 3.19 -9.90
C SER A 110 -2.57 3.99 -9.62
N ALA A 111 -2.08 4.68 -10.65
CA ALA A 111 -0.88 5.48 -10.57
C ALA A 111 -1.17 6.86 -11.13
N ALA A 112 -0.77 7.88 -10.38
CA ALA A 112 -0.93 9.27 -10.73
C ALA A 112 0.44 9.93 -10.91
N ILE A 113 0.45 11.08 -11.60
CA ILE A 113 1.63 11.95 -11.66
C ILE A 113 1.46 13.07 -10.64
N TYR A 114 2.51 13.28 -9.85
CA TYR A 114 2.59 14.32 -8.85
C TYR A 114 3.76 15.26 -9.14
N GLU A 115 3.60 16.54 -8.79
CA GLU A 115 4.65 17.56 -8.83
C GLU A 115 5.10 17.88 -7.39
N ILE A 116 6.40 17.89 -7.13
CA ILE A 116 6.94 18.32 -5.84
C ILE A 116 6.85 19.86 -5.77
N VAL A 117 6.06 20.35 -4.82
CA VAL A 117 5.78 21.80 -4.65
C VAL A 117 6.35 22.37 -3.35
N SER A 118 6.97 21.53 -2.51
CA SER A 118 7.70 21.96 -1.31
C SER A 118 8.96 21.12 -1.09
N PRO A 119 10.11 21.75 -0.76
CA PRO A 119 11.34 21.04 -0.42
C PRO A 119 11.33 20.50 1.01
N ASP A 120 10.40 20.97 1.86
CA ASP A 120 10.25 20.51 3.23
C ASP A 120 9.74 19.05 3.27
N PRO A 121 10.53 18.09 3.81
CA PRO A 121 10.11 16.71 3.92
C PRO A 121 8.96 16.49 4.90
N ASP A 122 8.70 17.40 5.84
CA ASP A 122 7.58 17.33 6.79
C ASP A 122 6.26 17.79 6.15
N HIS A 123 6.33 18.50 5.03
CA HIS A 123 5.18 18.75 4.16
C HIS A 123 4.86 17.59 3.22
N TRP A 124 5.60 16.47 3.24
CA TRP A 124 5.27 15.30 2.42
C TRP A 124 3.97 14.61 2.87
N ARG A 125 2.85 14.98 2.25
CA ARG A 125 1.48 14.54 2.56
C ARG A 125 0.68 14.28 1.27
N PRO A 126 1.03 13.30 0.43
CA PRO A 126 0.23 12.99 -0.75
C PRO A 126 -1.19 12.53 -0.33
N GLY A 127 -2.22 13.06 -0.99
CA GLY A 127 -3.63 12.68 -0.81
C GLY A 127 -4.37 13.24 0.42
N ALA A 128 -3.75 14.07 1.26
CA ALA A 128 -4.36 14.57 2.50
C ALA A 128 -5.27 15.82 2.37
N SER A 129 -5.05 16.69 1.36
CA SER A 129 -5.72 17.99 1.17
C SER A 129 -5.40 18.62 -0.21
N PRO A 130 -6.09 19.69 -0.66
CA PRO A 130 -5.69 20.44 -1.87
C PRO A 130 -4.27 21.01 -1.85
N ASP A 131 -3.66 21.18 -0.67
CA ASP A 131 -2.31 21.71 -0.46
C ASP A 131 -1.26 20.58 -0.30
N ASN A 132 -1.55 19.37 -0.76
CA ASN A 132 -0.63 18.23 -0.69
C ASN A 132 0.71 18.53 -1.38
N ASN A 133 1.79 18.12 -0.73
CA ASN A 133 3.08 17.93 -1.38
C ASN A 133 3.45 16.43 -1.36
N PRO A 134 3.70 15.79 -2.51
CA PRO A 134 3.61 16.34 -3.86
C PRO A 134 2.15 16.51 -4.30
N ARG A 135 1.88 17.51 -5.15
CA ARG A 135 0.54 17.85 -5.67
C ARG A 135 0.21 16.97 -6.86
N LYS A 136 -0.98 16.36 -6.88
CA LYS A 136 -1.43 15.59 -8.05
C LYS A 136 -1.65 16.52 -9.25
N VAL A 137 -1.06 16.19 -10.40
CA VAL A 137 -1.19 16.96 -11.65
C VAL A 137 -1.80 16.15 -12.78
N TRP A 138 -1.83 14.83 -12.67
CA TRP A 138 -2.49 13.95 -13.64
C TRP A 138 -3.05 12.69 -12.94
N PRO A 139 -4.26 12.22 -13.33
CA PRO A 139 -4.81 10.95 -12.89
C PRO A 139 -3.93 9.74 -13.22
#